data_AF-A0A524DLP6-F1
#
_entry.id   AF-A0A524DLP6-F1
#
_cell.length_a   1.000
_cell.length_b   1.000
_cell.length_c   1.000
_cell.angle_alpha   90.00
_cell.angle_beta   90.00
_cell.angle_gamma   90.00
#
_symmetry.space_group_name_H-M   'P 1'
#
loop_
_entity.id
_entity.type
_entity.pdbx_description
1 polymer ?
#
loop_
_entity_poly.entity_id
_entity_poly.type
_entity_poly.pdbx_seq_one_letter_code
_entity_poly.pdbx_strand_id
1 'polypeptide(L)'
;MICLLDTNIMIGILRENEKIVLKYKELTKNKQDIGITSYTIAELYDGIQRVESKKKMEAQLKILEMILDNFEKRKKSFSLTR
;
A
#
# COMPACT_ATOMS: atom_id res chain seq x y z
N MET A 1 0.80 15.37 -11.53
CA MET A 1 1.87 14.36 -11.66
C MET A 1 1.64 13.32 -10.58
N ILE A 2 1.55 12.03 -10.92
CA ILE A 2 1.27 10.95 -9.96
C ILE A 2 2.60 10.44 -9.38
N CYS A 3 2.68 10.32 -8.06
CA CYS A 3 3.76 9.63 -7.37
C CYS A 3 3.40 8.14 -7.25
N LEU A 4 4.17 7.27 -7.90
CA LEU A 4 4.00 5.83 -7.77
C LEU A 4 4.84 5.31 -6.60
N LEU A 5 4.20 4.64 -5.66
CA LEU A 5 4.89 3.99 -4.55
C LEU A 5 5.32 2.59 -4.97
N ASP A 6 6.61 2.30 -4.80
CA ASP A 6 7.12 0.94 -4.95
C ASP A 6 6.75 0.07 -3.73
N THR A 7 7.05 -1.24 -3.85
CA THR A 7 6.74 -2.23 -2.82
C THR A 7 7.47 -1.98 -1.50
N ASN A 8 8.71 -1.53 -1.54
CA ASN A 8 9.51 -1.28 -0.35
C ASN A 8 9.03 -0.04 0.42
N ILE A 9 8.62 1.00 -0.29
CA ILE A 9 8.01 2.20 0.28
C ILE A 9 6.67 1.83 0.92
N MET A 10 5.83 1.04 0.24
CA MET A 10 4.57 0.55 0.82
C MET A 10 4.80 -0.26 2.11
N ILE A 11 5.73 -1.22 2.08
CA ILE A 11 6.11 -1.99 3.28
C ILE A 11 6.63 -1.06 4.38
N GLY A 12 7.44 -0.07 4.02
CA GLY A 12 8.02 0.89 4.95
C GLY A 12 6.99 1.78 5.63
N ILE A 13 6.03 2.33 4.87
CA ILE A 13 4.91 3.14 5.39
C ILE A 13 4.11 2.31 6.40
N LEU A 14 3.79 1.07 6.03
CA LEU A 14 2.91 0.22 6.83
C LEU A 14 3.58 -0.40 8.05
N ARG A 15 4.91 -0.52 8.03
CA ARG A 15 5.73 -0.84 9.21
C ARG A 15 6.04 0.38 10.07
N GLU A 16 5.43 1.52 9.75
CA GLU A 16 5.65 2.80 10.45
C GLU A 16 7.14 3.18 10.52
N ASN A 17 7.90 2.86 9.47
CA ASN A 17 9.30 3.25 9.41
C ASN A 17 9.39 4.78 9.36
N GLU A 18 9.95 5.37 10.41
CA GLU A 18 9.94 6.81 10.66
C GLU A 18 10.44 7.62 9.45
N LYS A 19 11.58 7.24 8.86
CA LYS A 19 12.17 7.93 7.71
C LYS A 19 11.25 7.88 6.48
N ILE A 20 10.66 6.71 6.21
CA ILE A 20 9.79 6.51 5.05
C ILE A 20 8.46 7.25 5.25
N VAL A 21 7.88 7.18 6.44
CA VAL A 21 6.63 7.87 6.78
C VAL A 21 6.81 9.39 6.72
N LEU A 22 7.91 9.94 7.21
CA LEU A 22 8.22 11.37 7.10
C LEU A 22 8.29 11.80 5.63
N LYS A 23 9.04 11.07 4.81
CA LYS A 23 9.15 11.36 3.37
C LYS A 23 7.81 11.25 2.66
N TYR A 24 6.99 10.24 2.98
CA TYR A 24 5.63 10.10 2.45
C TYR A 24 4.73 11.28 2.84
N LYS A 25 4.80 11.73 4.10
CA LYS A 25 4.06 12.91 4.57
C LYS A 25 4.50 14.18 3.85
N GLU A 26 5.79 14.35 3.58
CA GLU A 26 6.30 15.49 2.80
C GLU A 26 5.79 15.46 1.35
N LEU A 27 5.78 14.29 0.71
CA LEU A 27 5.27 14.13 -0.66
C LEU A 27 3.77 14.42 -0.76
N THR A 28 2.97 13.94 0.21
CA THR A 28 1.52 14.18 0.25
C THR A 28 1.13 15.62 0.54
N LYS A 29 1.96 16.40 1.27
CA LYS A 29 1.69 17.82 1.56
C LYS A 29 1.49 18.67 0.30
N ASN A 30 2.17 18.31 -0.80
CA ASN A 30 2.10 19.05 -2.05
C ASN A 30 0.88 18.67 -2.92
N LYS A 31 -0.13 17.98 -2.35
CA LYS A 31 -1.33 17.48 -3.06
C LYS A 31 -0.99 16.66 -4.31
N GLN A 32 0.15 15.97 -4.31
CA GLN A 32 0.45 15.01 -5.37
C GLN A 32 -0.46 13.80 -5.24
N ASP A 33 -1.08 13.42 -6.35
CA ASP A 33 -1.80 12.16 -6.43
C ASP A 33 -0.84 10.99 -6.21
N ILE A 34 -1.29 10.00 -5.45
CA ILE A 34 -0.49 8.82 -5.13
C ILE A 34 -1.14 7.59 -5.75
N GLY A 35 -0.33 6.80 -6.44
CA GLY A 35 -0.73 5.54 -7.04
C GLY A 35 0.17 4.41 -6.60
N ILE A 36 -0.35 3.20 -6.76
CA ILE A 36 0.44 1.96 -6.73
C ILE A 36 0.14 1.19 -8.01
N THR A 37 1.11 0.40 -8.46
CA THR A 37 0.91 -0.44 -9.65
C THR A 37 0.33 -1.80 -9.27
N SER A 38 -0.26 -2.50 -10.23
CA SER A 38 -0.67 -3.90 -10.04
C SER A 38 0.52 -4.81 -9.73
N TYR A 39 1.71 -4.51 -10.27
CA TYR A 39 2.95 -5.23 -9.96
C TYR A 39 3.31 -5.11 -8.48
N THR A 40 3.18 -3.92 -7.88
CA THR A 40 3.40 -3.70 -6.44
C THR A 40 2.51 -4.59 -5.59
N ILE A 41 1.25 -4.76 -5.98
CA ILE A 41 0.30 -5.65 -5.28
C ILE A 41 0.74 -7.12 -5.42
N ALA A 42 1.15 -7.54 -6.61
CA ALA A 42 1.64 -8.90 -6.85
C ALA A 42 2.91 -9.21 -6.05
N GLU A 43 3.85 -8.27 -5.98
CA GLU A 43 5.09 -8.39 -5.18
C GLU A 43 4.80 -8.46 -3.68
N LEU A 44 3.83 -7.68 -3.17
CA LEU A 44 3.38 -7.80 -1.79
C LEU A 44 2.79 -9.19 -1.50
N TYR A 45 2.00 -9.73 -2.42
CA TYR A 45 1.40 -11.06 -2.29
C TYR A 45 2.44 -12.19 -2.32
N ASP A 46 3.36 -12.17 -3.29
CA ASP A 46 4.47 -13.13 -3.37
C ASP A 46 5.38 -13.02 -2.13
N GLY A 47 5.63 -11.80 -1.65
CA GLY A 47 6.39 -11.53 -0.45
C GLY A 47 5.85 -12.24 0.78
N ILE A 48 4.52 -12.29 0.97
CA ILE A 48 3.85 -12.97 2.09
C ILE A 48 4.19 -14.45 2.12
N GLN A 49 4.17 -15.13 0.96
CA GLN A 49 4.39 -16.58 0.88
C GLN A 49 5.82 -16.99 1.24
N ARG A 50 6.77 -16.05 1.12
CA ARG A 50 8.20 -16.29 1.38
C ARG A 50 8.61 -16.03 2.83
N VAL A 51 7.70 -15.56 3.68
CA VAL A 51 8.00 -15.25 5.08
C VAL A 51 7.80 -16.49 5.96
N GLU A 52 8.90 -16.99 6.51
CA GLU A 52 8.86 -18.13 7.45
C GLU A 52 8.24 -17.76 8.81
N SER A 53 8.32 -16.49 9.21
CA SER A 53 7.75 -16.01 10.46
C SER A 53 6.26 -15.72 10.33
N LYS A 54 5.42 -16.55 10.95
CA LYS A 54 3.95 -16.37 11.00
C LYS A 54 3.53 -14.94 11.38
N LYS A 55 4.16 -14.33 12.39
CA LYS A 55 3.86 -12.96 12.82
C LYS A 55 4.13 -11.92 11.73
N LYS A 56 5.23 -12.07 10.97
CA LYS A 56 5.57 -11.16 9.87
C LYS A 56 4.66 -11.39 8.67
N MET A 57 4.28 -12.64 8.40
CA MET A 57 3.32 -13.02 7.37
C MET A 57 1.94 -12.40 7.64
N GLU A 58 1.41 -12.53 8.86
CA GLU A 58 0.13 -11.92 9.27
C GLU A 58 0.14 -10.39 9.13
N ALA A 59 1.26 -9.75 9.51
CA ALA A 59 1.41 -8.31 9.35
C ALA A 59 1.37 -7.88 7.87
N GLN A 60 2.05 -8.61 6.99
CA GLN A 60 2.03 -8.34 5.54
C GLN A 60 0.67 -8.67 4.90
N LEU A 61 -0.03 -9.69 5.38
CA LEU A 61 -1.37 -10.04 4.90
C LEU A 61 -2.39 -8.95 5.25
N LYS A 62 -2.37 -8.48 6.50
CA LYS A 62 -3.23 -7.36 6.96
C LYS A 62 -3.00 -6.09 6.14
N ILE A 63 -1.74 -5.85 5.76
CA ILE A 63 -1.33 -4.77 4.87
C ILE A 63 -1.99 -4.89 3.50
N LEU A 64 -1.93 -6.07 2.89
CA LEU A 64 -2.52 -6.33 1.59
C LEU A 64 -4.05 -6.20 1.64
N GLU A 65 -4.69 -6.71 2.69
CA GLU A 65 -6.13 -6.56 2.94
C GLU A 65 -6.55 -5.09 3.02
N MET A 66 -5.83 -4.27 3.79
CA MET A 66 -6.12 -2.82 3.89
C MET A 66 -6.07 -2.11 2.53
N ILE A 67 -5.13 -2.52 1.66
CA ILE A 67 -5.00 -1.96 0.31
C ILE A 67 -6.20 -2.38 -0.54
N LEU A 68 -6.53 -3.68 -0.57
CA LEU A 68 -7.64 -4.22 -1.35
C LEU A 68 -9.01 -3.66 -0.90
N ASP A 69 -9.22 -3.53 0.41
CA ASP A 69 -10.41 -2.90 0.99
C ASP A 69 -10.58 -1.45 0.53
N ASN A 70 -9.48 -0.70 0.42
CA ASN A 70 -9.52 0.68 -0.07
C ASN A 70 -9.97 0.71 -1.54
N PHE A 71 -9.44 -0.19 -2.37
CA PHE A 71 -9.88 -0.33 -3.76
C PHE A 71 -11.35 -0.70 -3.87
N GLU A 72 -11.83 -1.66 -3.06
CA GLU A 72 -13.24 -2.07 -3.09
C GLU A 72 -14.18 -0.93 -2.67
N LYS A 73 -13.82 -0.17 -1.62
CA LYS A 73 -14.57 1.02 -1.20
C LYS A 73 -14.64 2.08 -2.30
N ARG A 74 -13.52 2.33 -2.98
CA ARG A 74 -13.50 3.25 -4.14
C ARG A 74 -14.37 2.73 -5.28
N LYS A 75 -14.30 1.43 -5.60
CA LYS A 75 -15.16 0.80 -6.61
C LYS A 75 -16.65 0.99 -6.29
N LYS A 76 -17.06 0.78 -5.04
CA LYS A 76 -18.43 1.01 -4.57
C LYS A 76 -18.86 2.48 -4.75
N SER A 77 -17.98 3.42 -4.41
CA SER A 77 -18.22 4.86 -4.61
C SER A 77 -18.45 5.20 -6.10
N PHE A 78 -17.64 4.65 -7.00
CA PHE A 78 -17.82 4.82 -8.44
C PHE A 78 -19.08 4.16 -9.01
N SER A 79 -19.54 3.04 -8.42
CA SER A 79 -20.79 2.40 -8.85
C SER A 79 -22.06 3.12 -8.38
N LEU A 80 -21.97 3.97 -7.34
CA LEU A 80 -23.10 4.74 -6.80
C LEU A 80 -23.28 6.12 -7.45
N THR A 81 -22.33 6.53 -8.29
CA THR A 81 -22.35 7.80 -9.04
C THR A 81 -22.70 7.62 -10.52
N ARG A 82 -23.11 6.41 -10.92
CA ARG A 82 -23.67 6.08 -12.24
C ARG A 82 -25.16 5.82 -12.13
#